data_AF-A0A432ISB5-F1
#
_entry.id   AF-A0A432ISB5-F1
#
_cell.length_a   1.000
_cell.length_b   1.000
_cell.length_c   1.000
_cell.angle_alpha   90.00
_cell.angle_beta   90.00
_cell.angle_gamma   90.00
#
_symmetry.space_group_name_H-M   'P 1'
#
loop_
_entity.id
_entity.type
_entity.pdbx_description
1 polymer ?
#
loop_
_entity_poly.entity_id
_entity_poly.type
_entity_poly.pdbx_seq_one_letter_code
_entity_poly.pdbx_strand_id
1 'polypeptide(L)'
;MKNNWSKNSAEKYLKKYKNIGFSKDLALRVYTTRLLGRNKELVLHGGGNTSVKTTAKDIDGKKYDVLCVKGSGWDMADIEPEGLPAVKLEPLLAL
;
A
#
# COMPACT_ATOMS: atom_id res chain seq x y z
N MET A 1 -6.74 -2.57 -23.00
CA MET A 1 -6.21 -2.05 -21.71
C MET A 1 -4.69 -2.12 -21.72
N LYS A 2 -3.99 -1.06 -21.30
CA LYS A 2 -2.51 -0.95 -21.33
C LYS A 2 -1.91 -1.19 -19.94
N ASN A 3 -0.78 -1.88 -19.87
CA ASN A 3 0.00 -2.01 -18.64
C ASN A 3 0.91 -0.78 -18.44
N ASN A 4 0.73 -0.07 -17.32
CA ASN A 4 1.49 1.15 -17.00
C ASN A 4 2.61 0.91 -15.95
N TRP A 5 2.90 -0.35 -15.61
CA TRP A 5 4.03 -0.68 -14.73
C TRP A 5 5.37 -0.33 -15.38
N SER A 6 6.28 0.24 -14.60
CA SER A 6 7.62 0.65 -15.00
C SER A 6 8.61 0.37 -13.87
N LYS A 7 9.69 -0.38 -14.16
CA LYS A 7 10.77 -0.66 -13.21
C LYS A 7 11.39 0.63 -12.67
N ASN A 8 11.72 1.57 -13.57
CA ASN A 8 12.30 2.87 -13.21
C ASN A 8 11.39 3.67 -12.27
N SER A 9 10.07 3.61 -12.47
CA SER A 9 9.12 4.28 -11.58
C SER A 9 9.04 3.58 -10.23
N ALA A 10 8.97 2.25 -10.20
CA ALA A 10 8.99 1.48 -8.96
C ALA A 10 10.23 1.80 -8.12
N GLU A 11 11.42 1.85 -8.73
CA GLU A 11 12.68 2.21 -8.07
C GLU A 11 12.66 3.61 -7.45
N LYS A 12 12.04 4.59 -8.12
CA LYS A 12 11.85 5.94 -7.54
C LYS A 12 10.97 5.91 -6.28
N TYR A 13 9.89 5.13 -6.29
CA TYR A 13 9.03 4.96 -5.12
C TYR A 13 9.77 4.26 -3.97
N LEU A 14 10.53 3.19 -4.28
CA LEU A 14 11.37 2.51 -3.31
C LEU A 14 12.37 3.45 -2.66
N LYS A 15 13.07 4.27 -3.44
CA LYS A 15 14.04 5.24 -2.92
C LYS A 15 13.35 6.32 -2.08
N LYS A 16 12.25 6.90 -2.57
CA LYS A 16 11.47 7.93 -1.85
C LYS A 16 11.08 7.43 -0.45
N TYR A 17 10.41 6.28 -0.39
CA TYR A 17 9.79 5.79 0.85
C TYR A 17 10.79 5.13 1.80
N LYS A 18 11.87 4.55 1.29
CA LYS A 18 12.98 4.09 2.13
C LYS A 18 13.59 5.25 2.94
N ASN A 19 13.75 6.42 2.32
CA ASN A 19 14.36 7.59 2.98
C ASN A 19 13.52 8.15 4.14
N ILE A 20 12.23 7.83 4.19
CA ILE A 20 11.30 8.26 5.24
C ILE A 20 10.82 7.08 6.11
N GLY A 21 11.56 5.95 6.08
CA GLY A 21 11.38 4.85 7.02
C GLY A 21 10.35 3.78 6.65
N PHE A 22 9.76 3.82 5.46
CA PHE A 22 8.78 2.81 5.01
C PHE A 22 9.44 1.62 4.30
N SER A 23 8.79 0.47 4.43
CA SER A 23 9.26 -0.79 3.84
C SER A 23 9.14 -0.82 2.32
N LYS A 24 9.90 -1.73 1.69
CA LYS A 24 9.80 -2.04 0.25
C LYS A 24 8.36 -2.40 -0.15
N ASP A 25 7.69 -3.21 0.67
CA ASP A 25 6.35 -3.71 0.38
C ASP A 25 5.32 -2.57 0.37
N LEU A 26 5.37 -1.67 1.36
CA LEU A 26 4.50 -0.49 1.39
C LEU A 26 4.79 0.45 0.22
N ALA A 27 6.07 0.70 -0.09
CA ALA A 27 6.46 1.55 -1.21
C ALA A 27 5.93 1.04 -2.56
N LEU A 28 6.05 -0.27 -2.83
CA LEU A 28 5.49 -0.89 -4.03
C LEU A 28 3.97 -0.94 -4.02
N ARG A 29 3.35 -1.11 -2.84
CA ARG A 29 1.90 -1.07 -2.72
C ARG A 29 1.36 0.32 -3.03
N VAL A 30 1.96 1.39 -2.51
CA VAL A 30 1.62 2.77 -2.89
C VAL A 30 1.75 2.96 -4.41
N TYR A 31 2.87 2.52 -5.01
CA TYR A 31 3.08 2.64 -6.46
C TYR A 31 1.97 1.96 -7.27
N THR A 32 1.68 0.69 -6.98
CA THR A 32 0.63 -0.08 -7.70
C THR A 32 -0.76 0.49 -7.47
N THR A 33 -1.04 0.96 -6.25
CA THR A 33 -2.33 1.59 -5.92
C THR A 33 -2.56 2.84 -6.76
N ARG A 34 -1.52 3.67 -6.93
CA ARG A 34 -1.58 4.85 -7.80
C ARG A 34 -1.70 4.51 -9.27
N LEU A 35 -1.08 3.43 -9.76
CA LEU A 35 -1.29 2.97 -11.14
C LEU A 35 -2.77 2.64 -11.41
N LEU A 36 -3.43 1.98 -10.45
CA LEU A 36 -4.85 1.65 -10.54
C LEU A 36 -5.73 2.89 -10.38
N GLY A 37 -5.51 3.70 -9.35
CA GLY A 37 -6.31 4.88 -9.04
C GLY A 37 -6.25 5.98 -10.10
N ARG A 38 -5.14 6.07 -10.84
CA ARG A 38 -5.00 7.04 -11.95
C ARG A 38 -5.68 6.59 -13.24
N ASN A 39 -6.14 5.34 -13.31
CA ASN A 39 -6.92 4.86 -14.44
C ASN A 39 -8.42 4.93 -14.14
N LYS A 40 -9.10 5.93 -14.70
CA LYS A 40 -10.54 6.15 -14.52
C LYS A 40 -11.42 5.04 -15.10
N GLU A 41 -10.88 4.20 -15.99
CA GLU A 41 -11.58 3.00 -16.48
C GLU A 41 -11.59 1.87 -15.45
N LEU A 42 -10.68 1.90 -14.47
CA LEU A 42 -10.54 0.88 -13.42
C LEU A 42 -11.16 1.30 -12.09
N VAL A 43 -11.01 2.57 -11.72
CA VAL A 43 -11.42 3.09 -10.42
C VAL A 43 -12.20 4.38 -10.62
N LEU A 44 -13.46 4.37 -10.21
CA LEU A 44 -14.30 5.56 -10.10
C LEU A 44 -14.03 6.29 -8.78
N HIS A 45 -14.45 7.55 -8.69
CA HIS A 45 -14.20 8.42 -7.52
C HIS A 45 -14.53 7.74 -6.18
N GLY A 46 -13.55 7.68 -5.28
CA GLY A 46 -13.67 7.09 -3.95
C GLY A 46 -13.64 5.55 -3.88
N GLY A 47 -13.67 4.86 -5.03
CA GLY A 47 -13.72 3.40 -5.11
C GLY A 47 -12.38 2.70 -4.92
N GLY A 48 -12.42 1.37 -5.08
CA GLY A 48 -11.26 0.49 -5.12
C GLY A 48 -10.59 0.22 -3.77
N ASN A 49 -9.90 -0.92 -3.70
CA ASN A 49 -9.16 -1.34 -2.52
C ASN A 49 -7.87 -2.07 -2.95
N THR A 50 -6.85 -1.99 -2.12
CA THR A 50 -5.56 -2.66 -2.32
C THR A 50 -4.98 -3.02 -0.98
N SER A 51 -4.27 -4.14 -0.91
CA SER A 51 -3.60 -4.57 0.31
C SER A 51 -2.27 -5.27 0.04
N VAL A 52 -1.44 -5.36 1.07
CA VAL A 52 -0.19 -6.13 1.07
C VAL A 52 -0.02 -6.81 2.41
N LYS A 53 0.33 -8.10 2.40
CA LYS A 53 0.75 -8.83 3.59
C LYS A 53 2.25 -8.59 3.80
N THR A 54 2.66 -8.20 4.99
CA THR A 54 4.07 -7.94 5.33
C THR A 54 4.28 -8.09 6.84
N THR A 55 5.47 -7.75 7.33
CA THR A 55 5.76 -7.68 8.76
C THR A 55 5.93 -6.23 9.20
N ALA A 56 5.41 -5.89 10.38
CA ALA A 56 5.59 -4.57 10.99
C ALA A 56 6.00 -4.70 12.46
N LYS A 57 6.84 -3.78 12.92
CA LYS A 57 7.19 -3.64 14.34
C LYS A 57 6.14 -2.76 15.02
N ASP A 58 5.51 -3.27 16.06
CA ASP A 58 4.49 -2.53 16.84
C ASP A 58 5.14 -1.77 18.02
N ILE A 59 4.34 -0.98 18.74
CA ILE A 59 4.78 -0.15 19.89
C ILE A 59 5.37 -0.97 21.04
N ASP A 60 5.01 -2.25 21.14
CA ASP A 60 5.55 -3.20 22.12
C ASP A 60 6.93 -3.77 21.72
N GLY A 61 7.45 -3.35 20.56
CA GLY A 61 8.74 -3.76 20.04
C GLY A 61 8.74 -5.09 19.29
N LYS A 62 7.63 -5.83 19.27
CA LYS A 62 7.51 -7.12 18.59
C LYS A 62 7.18 -6.94 17.12
N LYS A 63 7.53 -7.94 16.32
CA LYS A 63 7.13 -8.02 14.91
C LYS A 63 5.85 -8.83 14.79
N TYR A 64 4.92 -8.34 13.98
CA TYR A 64 3.67 -9.00 13.67
C TYR A 64 3.52 -9.17 12.17
N ASP A 65 2.92 -10.28 11.75
CA ASP A 65 2.35 -10.41 10.42
C ASP A 65 1.12 -9.51 10.34
N VAL A 66 1.11 -8.63 9.34
CA VAL A 66 0.06 -7.63 9.17
C VAL A 66 -0.47 -7.62 7.75
N LEU A 67 -1.74 -7.24 7.62
CA LEU A 67 -2.33 -6.82 6.36
C LEU A 67 -2.36 -5.29 6.36
N CYS A 68 -1.59 -4.66 5.48
CA CYS A 68 -1.70 -3.23 5.20
C CYS A 68 -2.76 -3.04 4.12
N VAL A 69 -3.89 -2.41 4.44
CA VAL A 69 -5.05 -2.27 3.54
C VAL A 69 -5.41 -0.79 3.38
N LYS A 70 -5.88 -0.37 2.19
CA LYS A 70 -6.32 1.01 1.95
C LYS A 70 -7.33 1.44 3.01
N GLY A 71 -7.02 2.52 3.73
CA GLY A 71 -7.94 3.15 4.67
C GLY A 71 -9.06 3.90 3.95
N SER A 72 -10.20 4.03 4.62
CA SER A 72 -11.32 4.86 4.15
C SER A 72 -10.89 6.32 3.95
N GLY A 73 -11.49 6.99 2.96
CA GLY A 73 -11.24 8.42 2.68
C GLY A 73 -9.99 8.72 1.86
N TRP A 74 -9.11 7.74 1.63
CA TRP A 74 -7.93 7.93 0.76
C TRP A 74 -8.27 7.76 -0.71
N ASP A 75 -7.83 8.70 -1.55
CA ASP A 75 -7.84 8.54 -3.00
C ASP A 75 -6.68 7.63 -3.43
N MET A 76 -6.97 6.56 -4.17
CA MET A 76 -5.96 5.65 -4.69
C MET A 76 -4.97 6.34 -5.65
N ALA A 77 -5.39 7.39 -6.37
CA ALA A 77 -4.55 8.10 -7.33
C ALA A 77 -3.35 8.81 -6.67
N ASP A 78 -3.50 9.20 -5.40
CA ASP A 78 -2.54 10.01 -4.64
C ASP A 78 -2.22 9.46 -3.24
N ILE A 79 -2.66 8.24 -2.91
CA ILE A 79 -2.41 7.58 -1.63
C ILE A 79 -0.93 7.62 -1.23
N GLU A 80 -0.65 7.87 0.04
CA GLU A 80 0.68 7.79 0.64
C GLU A 80 0.73 6.58 1.61
N PRO A 81 1.90 6.15 2.14
CA PRO A 81 1.99 4.97 3.00
C PRO A 81 1.03 4.97 4.19
N GLU A 82 0.73 6.13 4.75
CA GLU A 82 -0.21 6.34 5.85
C GLU A 82 -1.66 5.96 5.47
N GLY A 83 -1.97 5.96 4.17
CA GLY A 83 -3.24 5.46 3.64
C GLY A 83 -3.36 3.94 3.61
N LEU A 84 -2.32 3.20 4.03
CA LEU A 84 -2.30 1.73 4.12
C LEU A 84 -2.10 1.28 5.58
N PRO A 85 -3.03 1.58 6.51
CA PRO A 85 -2.92 1.14 7.90
C PRO A 85 -2.72 -0.37 8.01
N ALA A 86 -1.86 -0.78 8.94
CA ALA A 86 -1.58 -2.17 9.24
C ALA A 86 -2.57 -2.72 10.28
N VAL A 87 -3.16 -3.88 9.99
CA VAL A 87 -3.95 -4.67 10.94
C VAL A 87 -3.29 -6.02 11.17
N LYS A 88 -3.27 -6.51 12.41
CA LYS A 88 -2.67 -7.83 12.75
C LYS A 88 -3.41 -8.94 12.02
N LEU A 89 -2.67 -9.81 11.34
CA LEU A 89 -3.26 -10.84 10.48
C LEU A 89 -3.86 -11.99 11.31
N GLU A 90 -3.20 -12.38 12.40
CA GLU A 90 -3.60 -13.51 13.26
C GLU A 90 -5.07 -13.39 13.73
N PRO A 91 -5.53 -12.26 14.34
CA PRO A 91 -6.93 -12.13 14.73
C PRO A 91 -7.94 -12.22 13.58
N LEU A 92 -7.55 -11.83 12.35
CA LEU A 92 -8.44 -11.86 11.19
C LEU A 92 -8.65 -13.28 10.63
N LEU A 93 -7.69 -14.18 10.86
CA LEU A 93 -7.74 -15.57 10.39
C LEU A 93 -8.40 -16.52 11.39
N ALA A 94 -8.60 -16.08 12.63
CA ALA A 94 -9.24 -16.85 13.69
C ALA A 94 -10.78 -16.76 13.68
N LEU A 95 -11.35 -15.98 12.74
CA LEU A 95 -12.78 -15.82 12.50
C LEU A 95 -13.25 -16.72 11.36
#